data_AF-A0AAV0X8F5-F1
#
_entry.id   AF-A0AAV0X8F5-F1
#
_cell.length_a   1.000
_cell.length_b   1.000
_cell.length_c   1.000
_cell.angle_alpha   90.00
_cell.angle_beta   90.00
_cell.angle_gamma   90.00
#
_symmetry.space_group_name_H-M   'P 1'
#
loop_
_entity.id
_entity.type
_entity.pdbx_description
1 polymer ?
#
loop_
_entity_poly.entity_id
_entity_poly.type
_entity_poly.pdbx_seq_one_letter_code
_entity_poly.pdbx_strand_id
1 'polypeptide(L)'
;MSALDSTERTVLKAIKTEEIREELLFRLLPNTGQKEELVDMLLSDNERVVADGIQANLIAARKKRNEDAQKIIELQNTIATMSLTQNSQPANENVLELILRLSQSQQAIADKLSLNSQHQV
;
A
#
# COMPACT_ATOMS: atom_id res chain seq x y z
N MET A 1 34.12 29.26 -1.76
CA MET A 1 33.31 28.86 -0.59
C MET A 1 32.25 29.93 -0.40
N SER A 2 31.07 29.73 -0.99
CA SER A 2 30.01 30.74 -1.11
C SER A 2 29.10 30.71 0.11
N ALA A 3 28.68 31.90 0.57
CA ALA A 3 27.79 32.08 1.71
C ALA A 3 26.39 31.42 1.57
N LEU A 4 26.03 30.93 0.38
CA LEU A 4 24.80 30.17 0.10
C LEU A 4 24.78 28.81 0.85
N ASP A 5 25.95 28.19 0.99
CA ASP A 5 26.16 26.90 1.67
C ASP A 5 25.81 26.96 3.17
N SER A 6 25.82 28.17 3.75
CA SER A 6 25.52 28.39 5.17
C SER A 6 24.02 28.39 5.47
N THR A 7 23.19 28.99 4.61
CA THR A 7 21.77 29.21 4.91
C THR A 7 20.95 27.95 4.65
N GLU A 8 21.16 27.30 3.51
CA GLU A 8 20.45 26.09 3.11
C GLU A 8 20.74 24.93 4.09
N ARG A 9 22.02 24.80 4.48
CA ARG A 9 22.45 23.82 5.48
C ARG A 9 21.89 24.11 6.87
N THR A 10 21.76 25.38 7.24
CA THR A 10 21.15 25.78 8.53
C THR A 10 19.66 25.42 8.57
N VAL A 11 18.93 25.66 7.48
CA VAL A 11 17.51 25.28 7.36
C VAL A 11 17.34 23.77 7.42
N LEU A 12 18.14 23.00 6.67
CA LEU A 12 18.08 21.53 6.69
C LEU A 12 18.47 20.95 8.06
N LYS A 13 19.40 21.58 8.79
CA LYS A 13 19.72 21.17 10.16
C LYS A 13 18.59 21.41 11.15
N ALA A 14 17.68 22.36 10.90
CA ALA A 14 16.51 22.60 11.73
C ALA A 14 15.37 21.59 11.47
N ILE A 15 15.31 21.01 10.27
CA ILE A 15 14.34 19.99 9.86
C ILE A 15 14.59 18.68 10.62
N LYS A 16 13.53 17.92 10.94
CA LYS A 16 13.69 16.64 11.64
C LYS A 16 14.37 15.61 10.73
N THR A 17 15.18 14.73 11.31
CA THR A 17 15.89 13.70 10.54
C THR A 17 14.93 12.81 9.74
N GLU A 18 13.74 12.50 10.27
CA GLU A 18 12.75 11.71 9.53
C GLU A 18 12.19 12.43 8.31
N GLU A 19 11.95 13.74 8.39
CA GLU A 19 11.49 14.54 7.25
C GLU A 19 12.55 14.57 6.12
N ILE A 20 13.83 14.62 6.49
CA ILE A 20 14.95 14.48 5.55
C ILE A 20 14.96 13.09 4.90
N ARG A 21 14.73 12.02 5.68
CA ARG A 21 14.69 10.65 5.15
C ARG A 21 13.51 10.41 4.23
N GLU A 22 12.33 10.96 4.56
CA GLU A 22 11.16 10.91 3.69
C GLU A 22 11.42 11.61 2.36
N GLU A 23 12.14 12.74 2.39
CA GLU A 23 12.51 13.46 1.18
C GLU A 23 13.53 12.67 0.34
N LEU A 24 14.56 12.11 0.96
CA LEU A 24 15.54 11.26 0.27
C LEU A 24 14.87 10.02 -0.34
N LEU A 25 13.98 9.37 0.40
CA LEU A 25 13.22 8.24 -0.08
C LEU A 25 12.34 8.60 -1.28
N PHE A 26 11.68 9.75 -1.24
CA PHE A 26 10.90 10.26 -2.37
C PHE A 26 11.75 10.47 -3.63
N ARG A 27 12.98 10.94 -3.45
CA ARG A 27 13.95 11.18 -4.53
C ARG A 27 14.70 9.91 -4.96
N LEU A 28 14.39 8.76 -4.36
CA LEU A 28 15.07 7.48 -4.58
C LEU A 28 16.57 7.54 -4.26
N LEU A 29 16.94 8.33 -3.25
CA LEU A 29 18.29 8.48 -2.74
C LEU A 29 18.49 7.64 -1.47
N PRO A 30 19.73 7.25 -1.16
CA PRO A 30 20.04 6.61 0.11
C PRO A 30 19.53 7.45 1.30
N ASN A 31 18.77 6.82 2.19
CA ASN A 31 18.11 7.49 3.33
C ASN A 31 18.56 6.94 4.70
N THR A 32 19.73 6.29 4.73
CA THR A 32 20.34 5.73 5.94
C THR A 32 21.64 6.46 6.25
N GLY A 33 22.01 6.57 7.54
CA GLY A 33 23.22 7.28 7.97
C GLY A 33 22.94 8.39 8.99
N GLN A 34 23.97 9.20 9.21
CA GLN A 34 23.93 10.35 10.14
C GLN A 34 23.20 11.54 9.50
N LYS A 35 22.62 12.42 10.32
CA LYS A 35 21.81 13.54 9.83
C LYS A 35 22.58 14.42 8.84
N GLU A 36 23.84 14.70 9.14
CA GLU A 36 24.74 15.51 8.36
C GLU A 36 24.97 14.92 6.95
N GLU A 37 25.17 13.60 6.86
CA GLU A 37 25.34 12.90 5.58
C GLU A 37 24.06 12.98 4.73
N LEU A 38 22.90 12.84 5.37
CA LEU A 38 21.61 12.95 4.70
C LEU A 38 21.34 14.38 4.19
N VAL A 39 21.74 15.40 4.96
CA VAL A 39 21.66 16.82 4.56
C VAL A 39 22.57 17.09 3.37
N ASP A 40 23.82 16.63 3.42
CA ASP A 40 24.79 16.85 2.34
C ASP A 40 24.33 16.16 1.04
N MET A 41 23.71 14.99 1.15
CA MET A 41 23.11 14.29 0.01
C MET A 41 21.95 15.07 -0.62
N LEU A 42 21.05 15.65 0.20
CA LEU A 42 19.95 16.49 -0.30
C LEU A 42 20.45 17.77 -0.96
N LEU A 43 21.48 18.41 -0.40
CA LEU A 43 22.07 19.61 -1.00
C LEU A 43 22.69 19.30 -2.36
N SER A 44 23.49 18.24 -2.44
CA SER A 44 24.11 17.81 -3.70
C SER A 44 23.07 17.43 -4.76
N ASP A 45 22.01 16.71 -4.39
CA ASP A 45 20.95 16.40 -5.34
C ASP A 45 20.14 17.65 -5.74
N ASN A 46 19.93 18.61 -4.83
CA ASN A 46 19.30 19.89 -5.18
C ASN A 46 20.11 20.65 -6.24
N GLU A 47 21.43 20.74 -6.07
CA GLU A 47 22.32 21.36 -7.08
C GLU A 47 22.17 20.67 -8.43
N ARG A 48 22.15 19.34 -8.44
CA ARG A 48 21.94 18.54 -9.66
C ARG A 48 20.57 18.79 -10.28
N VAL A 49 19.49 18.79 -9.48
CA VAL A 49 18.12 19.04 -9.94
C VAL A 49 17.97 20.42 -10.58
N VAL A 50 18.66 21.43 -10.02
CA VAL A 50 18.73 22.79 -10.57
C VAL A 50 19.51 22.78 -11.89
N ALA A 51 20.69 22.16 -11.91
CA ALA A 51 21.55 22.09 -13.09
C ALA A 51 20.89 21.36 -14.27
N ASP A 52 20.17 20.27 -13.98
CA ASP A 52 19.46 19.46 -14.97
C ASP A 52 18.11 20.09 -15.40
N GLY A 53 17.67 21.17 -14.75
CA GLY A 53 16.41 21.83 -15.06
C GLY A 53 15.14 21.00 -14.76
N ILE A 54 15.25 19.98 -13.91
CA ILE A 54 14.16 19.01 -13.64
C ILE A 54 13.29 19.38 -12.43
N GLN A 55 13.44 20.58 -11.88
CA GLN A 55 12.67 21.08 -10.73
C GLN A 55 11.15 20.97 -10.94
N ALA A 56 10.67 21.36 -12.11
CA ALA A 56 9.24 21.32 -12.43
C ALA A 56 8.70 19.87 -12.44
N ASN A 57 9.50 18.93 -12.92
CA ASN A 57 9.15 17.51 -12.93
C ASN A 57 9.10 16.95 -11.49
N LEU A 58 10.04 17.35 -10.63
CA LEU A 58 10.05 16.96 -9.22
C LEU A 58 8.81 17.48 -8.49
N ILE A 59 8.44 18.75 -8.73
CA ILE A 59 7.21 19.35 -8.19
C ILE A 59 5.95 18.64 -8.70
N ALA A 60 5.90 18.33 -9.99
CA ALA A 60 4.77 17.61 -10.59
C ALA A 60 4.62 16.20 -10.02
N ALA A 61 5.74 15.46 -9.87
CA ALA A 61 5.76 14.14 -9.24
C ALA A 61 5.28 14.20 -7.79
N ARG A 62 5.66 15.25 -7.04
CA ARG A 62 5.19 15.48 -5.67
C ARG A 62 3.69 15.69 -5.60
N LYS A 63 3.16 16.54 -6.48
CA LYS A 63 1.72 16.80 -6.58
C LYS A 63 0.96 15.52 -6.89
N LYS A 64 1.41 14.76 -7.89
CA LYS A 64 0.80 13.49 -8.27
C LYS A 64 0.80 12.47 -7.13
N ARG A 65 1.92 12.33 -6.40
CA ARG A 65 2.00 11.42 -5.23
C ARG A 65 0.94 11.76 -4.18
N ASN A 66 0.71 13.05 -3.91
CA ASN A 66 -0.30 13.47 -2.94
C ASN A 66 -1.73 13.20 -3.44
N GLU A 67 -1.99 13.43 -4.73
CA GLU A 67 -3.28 13.08 -5.36
C GLU A 67 -3.54 11.57 -5.31
N ASP A 68 -2.53 10.75 -5.60
CA ASP A 68 -2.64 9.30 -5.56
C ASP A 68 -2.83 8.78 -4.13
N ALA A 69 -2.15 9.37 -3.13
CA ALA A 69 -2.37 9.04 -1.72
C ALA A 69 -3.81 9.34 -1.27
N GLN A 70 -4.38 10.46 -1.72
CA GLN A 70 -5.78 10.82 -1.44
C GLN A 70 -6.75 9.82 -2.07
N LYS A 71 -6.53 9.44 -3.33
CA LYS A 71 -7.33 8.41 -4.01
C LYS A 71 -7.25 7.05 -3.30
N ILE A 72 -6.09 6.67 -2.79
CA ILE A 72 -5.93 5.42 -2.02
C ILE A 72 -6.80 5.45 -0.77
N ILE A 73 -6.83 6.57 -0.03
CA ILE A 73 -7.70 6.73 1.15
C ILE A 73 -9.18 6.61 0.76
N GLU A 74 -9.59 7.24 -0.33
CA GLU A 74 -10.97 7.16 -0.85
C GLU A 74 -11.36 5.72 -1.25
N LEU A 75 -10.45 5.00 -1.91
CA LEU A 75 -10.64 3.60 -2.27
C LEU A 75 -10.70 2.71 -1.03
N GLN A 76 -9.85 2.92 -0.03
CA GLN A 76 -9.89 2.19 1.24
C GLN A 76 -11.22 2.42 1.97
N ASN A 77 -11.72 3.65 1.98
CA ASN A 77 -13.04 3.96 2.56
C ASN A 77 -14.17 3.27 1.80
N THR A 78 -14.09 3.23 0.46
CA THR A 78 -15.08 2.54 -0.38
C THR A 78 -15.05 1.03 -0.16
N ILE A 79 -13.86 0.42 -0.02
CA ILE A 79 -13.74 -1.00 0.31
C ILE A 79 -14.34 -1.26 1.70
N ALA A 80 -14.02 -0.43 2.69
CA ALA A 80 -14.56 -0.59 4.04
C ALA A 80 -16.09 -0.52 4.07
N THR A 81 -16.70 0.43 3.35
CA THR A 81 -18.17 0.51 3.25
C THR A 81 -18.76 -0.68 2.51
N MET A 82 -18.14 -1.13 1.41
CA MET A 82 -18.58 -2.35 0.72
C MET A 82 -18.51 -3.59 1.61
N SER A 83 -17.43 -3.78 2.38
CA SER A 83 -17.30 -4.89 3.33
C SER A 83 -18.36 -4.84 4.43
N LEU A 84 -18.68 -3.64 4.94
CA LEU A 84 -19.79 -3.46 5.89
C LEU A 84 -21.14 -3.84 5.26
N THR A 85 -21.39 -3.43 4.01
CA THR A 85 -22.64 -3.80 3.31
C THR A 85 -22.76 -5.30 3.04
N GLN A 86 -21.67 -5.99 2.74
CA GLN A 86 -21.65 -7.45 2.57
C GLN A 86 -21.87 -8.19 3.89
N ASN A 87 -21.33 -7.71 5.01
CA ASN A 87 -21.60 -8.27 6.33
C ASN A 87 -23.04 -8.00 6.82
N SER A 88 -23.73 -7.02 6.22
CA SER A 88 -25.15 -6.73 6.47
C SER A 88 -26.11 -7.38 5.47
N GLN A 89 -25.59 -8.02 4.41
CA GLN A 89 -26.42 -8.93 3.62
C GLN A 89 -26.55 -10.23 4.43
N PRO A 90 -27.77 -10.79 4.61
CA PRO A 90 -27.89 -12.11 5.21
C PRO A 90 -27.03 -13.04 4.36
N ALA A 91 -25.99 -13.62 4.98
CA ALA A 91 -25.04 -14.51 4.32
C ALA A 91 -25.86 -15.55 3.58
N ASN A 92 -25.91 -15.42 2.24
CA ASN A 92 -26.82 -16.09 1.32
C ASN A 92 -27.33 -17.43 1.88
N GLU A 93 -28.39 -17.39 2.71
CA GLU A 93 -28.76 -18.54 3.56
C GLU A 93 -29.11 -19.74 2.67
N ASN A 94 -29.59 -19.43 1.47
CA ASN A 94 -29.82 -20.36 0.37
C ASN A 94 -28.57 -21.15 -0.05
N VAL A 95 -27.37 -20.57 -0.03
CA VAL A 95 -26.13 -21.26 -0.43
C VAL A 95 -25.70 -22.26 0.64
N LEU A 96 -25.77 -21.88 1.92
CA LEU A 96 -25.48 -22.80 3.03
C LEU A 96 -26.50 -23.94 3.08
N GLU A 97 -27.78 -23.64 2.87
CA GLU A 97 -28.84 -24.66 2.81
C GLU A 97 -28.66 -25.59 1.59
N LEU A 98 -28.29 -25.06 0.43
CA LEU A 98 -27.99 -25.86 -0.77
C LEU A 98 -26.78 -26.78 -0.54
N ILE A 99 -25.71 -26.29 0.09
CA ILE A 99 -24.53 -27.09 0.44
C ILE A 99 -24.91 -28.21 1.42
N LEU A 100 -25.76 -27.92 2.41
CA LEU A 100 -26.24 -28.92 3.36
C LEU A 100 -27.06 -30.02 2.66
N ARG A 101 -28.01 -29.64 1.79
CA ARG A 101 -28.83 -30.59 1.01
C ARG A 101 -27.98 -31.43 0.06
N LEU A 102 -26.98 -30.83 -0.59
CA LEU A 102 -26.02 -31.54 -1.45
C LEU A 102 -25.21 -32.57 -0.66
N SER A 103 -24.70 -32.20 0.53
CA SER A 103 -23.93 -33.09 1.40
C SER A 103 -24.77 -34.28 1.87
N GLN A 104 -26.03 -34.02 2.27
CA GLN A 104 -26.98 -35.08 2.65
C GLN A 104 -27.30 -36.02 1.49
N SER A 105 -27.48 -35.48 0.28
CA SER A 105 -27.72 -36.27 -0.93
C SER A 105 -26.52 -37.16 -1.27
N GLN A 106 -25.30 -36.62 -1.19
CA GLN A 106 -24.06 -37.37 -1.43
C GLN A 106 -23.88 -38.51 -0.41
N GLN A 107 -24.17 -38.26 0.87
CA GLN A 107 -24.11 -39.29 1.90
C GLN A 107 -25.12 -40.41 1.62
N ALA A 108 -26.36 -40.08 1.28
CA ALA A 108 -27.38 -41.08 0.94
C ALA A 108 -27.02 -41.92 -0.29
N ILE A 109 -26.33 -41.34 -1.28
CA ILE A 109 -25.80 -42.08 -2.43
C ILE A 109 -24.67 -43.02 -1.99
N ALA A 110 -23.73 -42.54 -1.17
CA ALA A 110 -22.62 -43.34 -0.66
C ALA A 110 -23.11 -44.54 0.18
N ASP A 111 -24.10 -44.32 1.05
CA ASP A 111 -24.70 -45.38 1.89
C ASP A 111 -25.42 -46.44 1.03
N LYS A 112 -26.10 -46.03 -0.03
CA LYS A 112 -26.74 -46.99 -0.96
C LYS A 112 -25.72 -47.77 -1.78
N LEU A 113 -24.62 -47.14 -2.19
CA LEU A 113 -23.54 -47.82 -2.91
C LEU A 113 -22.80 -48.83 -2.01
N SER A 114 -22.60 -48.50 -0.72
CA SER A 114 -21.97 -49.41 0.25
C SER A 114 -22.85 -50.62 0.60
N LEU A 115 -24.18 -50.41 0.74
CA LEU A 115 -25.14 -51.49 0.96
C LEU A 115 -25.25 -52.46 -0.24
N ASN A 116 -25.17 -51.94 -1.46
CA ASN A 116 -25.20 -52.76 -2.68
C ASN A 116 -23.92 -53.61 -2.84
N SER A 117 -22.77 -53.12 -2.37
CA SER A 117 -21.52 -53.87 -2.41
C SER A 117 -21.42 -54.95 -1.33
N GLN A 118 -22.20 -54.84 -0.24
CA GLN A 118 -22.34 -55.90 0.77
C GLN A 118 -23.31 -57.03 0.36
N HIS A 119 -24.22 -56.79 -0.57
CA HIS A 119 -25.18 -57.79 -1.07
C HIS A 119 -24.69 -58.59 -2.30
N GLN A 120 -23.48 -58.31 -2.82
CA GLN A 120 -22.90 -59.00 -3.98
C GLN A 120 -21.91 -60.15 -3.61
N VAL A 121 -21.95 -60.65 -2.37
CA VAL A 121 -21.21 -61.85 -1.93
C VAL A 121 -22.21 -62.94 -1.56
#